data_AF-A0A2H9MNT3-F1
#
_entry.id   AF-A0A2H9MNT3-F1
#
_cell.length_a   1.000
_cell.length_b   1.000
_cell.length_c   1.000
_cell.angle_alpha   90.00
_cell.angle_beta   90.00
_cell.angle_gamma   90.00
#
_symmetry.space_group_name_H-M   'P 1'
#
loop_
_entity.id
_entity.type
_entity.pdbx_description
1 polymer ?
#
loop_
_entity_poly.entity_id
_entity_poly.type
_entity_poly.pdbx_seq_one_letter_code
_entity_poly.pdbx_strand_id
1 'polypeptide(L)'
;MTTHVFIVDSNTFKYHLEYLFAGTGARDEYIDFNDKTTTGLNYATENNLVGMIADSQRIRKGDYIIFYLQQNKAKGVFEGKFYGIFKAKEDLSLLDNNDDYQFLKNELQKSLTFRTLIEPFEVYPKGVTEWEALDEIKYIHSPNQMLWSLIYRKLKGNRGNTMITVYESERLFKLLKDKNKHQMLSENTFTFDVSTQEIRQDEIHVYAGRKEKVNILPRLIEKYEHNQVFESHLQAYIVQNIGRNTNQSLDEVVLGGLKFEWLGNEVSCGVGMQRIDVMVSLVKGENNRLVLPIELKAIEASQDNVIQIQRYVDWLEQYYIPNRISDIQPVLIAKKTVNKNSESYKKVIESFEQFNKNNTRCMPIKYIEYELEEDNLNFQEISY
;
A
#
# COMPACT_ATOMS: atom_id res chain seq x y z
N MET A 1 -7.77 5.76 -8.53
CA MET A 1 -7.98 5.53 -7.08
C MET A 1 -7.43 4.16 -6.77
N THR A 2 -6.71 4.02 -5.66
CA THR A 2 -6.25 2.71 -5.17
C THR A 2 -7.38 2.04 -4.39
N THR A 3 -7.47 0.71 -4.48
CA THR A 3 -8.34 -0.07 -3.58
C THR A 3 -7.49 -0.77 -2.53
N HIS A 4 -7.87 -0.62 -1.28
CA HIS A 4 -7.20 -1.20 -0.11
C HIS A 4 -8.10 -2.26 0.53
N VAL A 5 -7.56 -3.45 0.73
CA VAL A 5 -8.24 -4.57 1.37
C VAL A 5 -7.77 -4.69 2.81
N PHE A 6 -8.68 -4.39 3.74
CA PHE A 6 -8.45 -4.45 5.18
C PHE A 6 -8.88 -5.79 5.74
N ILE A 7 -8.04 -6.34 6.61
CA ILE A 7 -8.21 -7.70 7.13
C ILE A 7 -8.86 -7.63 8.49
N VAL A 8 -10.02 -8.26 8.62
CA VAL A 8 -10.85 -8.17 9.82
C VAL A 8 -11.28 -9.55 10.28
N ASP A 9 -11.55 -9.66 11.58
CA ASP A 9 -12.27 -10.79 12.16
C ASP A 9 -13.72 -10.38 12.43
N SER A 10 -14.57 -11.32 12.82
CA SER A 10 -15.99 -11.05 13.06
C SER A 10 -16.26 -10.07 14.20
N ASN A 11 -15.35 -9.93 15.17
CA ASN A 11 -15.51 -8.98 16.27
C ASN A 11 -15.24 -7.56 15.78
N THR A 12 -14.11 -7.38 15.13
CA THR A 12 -13.65 -6.06 14.69
C THR A 12 -14.41 -5.57 13.48
N PHE A 13 -14.81 -6.45 12.56
CA PHE A 13 -15.57 -6.05 11.38
C PHE A 13 -16.86 -5.30 11.75
N LYS A 14 -17.56 -5.75 12.80
CA LYS A 14 -18.71 -5.06 13.37
C LYS A 14 -18.40 -3.58 13.66
N TYR A 15 -17.37 -3.31 14.46
CA TYR A 15 -17.02 -1.96 14.88
C TYR A 15 -16.43 -1.09 13.78
N HIS A 16 -15.79 -1.68 12.77
CA HIS A 16 -15.37 -0.95 11.57
C HIS A 16 -16.56 -0.34 10.82
N LEU A 17 -17.65 -1.09 10.73
CA LEU A 17 -18.90 -0.68 10.09
C LEU A 17 -19.64 0.37 10.93
N GLU A 18 -19.80 0.10 12.23
CA GLU A 18 -20.56 0.98 13.14
C GLU A 18 -19.94 2.37 13.20
N TYR A 19 -18.63 2.44 13.39
CA TYR A 19 -17.90 3.71 13.58
C TYR A 19 -17.25 4.24 12.30
N LEU A 20 -17.53 3.61 11.14
CA LEU A 20 -17.02 4.02 9.82
C LEU A 20 -15.51 4.33 9.82
N PHE A 21 -14.71 3.36 10.24
CA PHE A 21 -13.25 3.42 10.11
C PHE A 21 -12.67 2.08 9.61
N ALA A 22 -11.50 2.17 8.97
CA ALA A 22 -10.67 1.04 8.56
C ALA A 22 -9.39 1.00 9.39
N GLY A 23 -9.16 -0.06 10.17
CA GLY A 23 -8.08 -0.12 11.16
C GLY A 23 -7.12 -1.29 10.96
N THR A 24 -5.84 -1.07 11.26
CA THR A 24 -4.83 -2.14 11.41
C THR A 24 -3.95 -1.87 12.63
N GLY A 25 -3.35 -2.90 13.20
CA GLY A 25 -2.47 -2.77 14.36
C GLY A 25 -1.49 -3.93 14.49
N ALA A 26 -0.46 -3.72 15.31
CA ALA A 26 0.64 -4.66 15.51
C ALA A 26 0.55 -5.29 16.92
N ARG A 27 -0.43 -6.17 17.14
CA ARG A 27 -0.66 -6.79 18.47
C ARG A 27 -0.72 -5.72 19.57
N ASP A 28 0.17 -5.80 20.56
CA ASP A 28 0.21 -4.92 21.71
C ASP A 28 1.33 -3.86 21.61
N GLU A 29 1.90 -3.65 20.43
CA GLU A 29 2.98 -2.68 20.25
C GLU A 29 2.50 -1.23 20.33
N TYR A 30 3.27 -0.40 21.04
CA TYR A 30 3.08 1.04 21.16
C TYR A 30 4.11 1.79 20.30
N ILE A 31 3.66 2.81 19.56
CA ILE A 31 4.55 3.61 18.71
C ILE A 31 5.16 4.74 19.55
N ASP A 32 6.41 4.58 19.98
CA ASP A 32 7.11 5.56 20.82
C ASP A 32 7.93 6.59 20.03
N PHE A 33 8.04 6.42 18.71
CA PHE A 33 8.88 7.23 17.82
C PHE A 33 8.10 8.14 16.85
N ASN A 34 6.77 8.25 16.99
CA ASN A 34 6.01 9.21 16.19
C ASN A 34 6.45 10.64 16.51
N ASP A 35 6.84 11.41 15.49
CA ASP A 35 7.35 12.78 15.64
C ASP A 35 8.56 12.91 16.58
N LYS A 36 9.38 11.86 16.67
CA LYS A 36 10.55 11.79 17.57
C LYS A 36 11.76 11.17 16.87
N THR A 37 12.95 11.52 17.33
CA THR A 37 14.22 11.01 16.78
C THR A 37 14.61 9.64 17.37
N THR A 38 14.15 9.32 18.57
CA THR A 38 14.55 8.11 19.32
C THR A 38 13.40 7.14 19.53
N THR A 39 13.76 5.87 19.78
CA THR A 39 12.85 4.77 20.13
C THR A 39 13.54 3.86 21.14
N GLY A 40 12.77 3.28 22.06
CA GLY A 40 13.19 2.18 22.92
C GLY A 40 12.92 0.79 22.32
N LEU A 41 12.29 0.73 21.14
CA LEU A 41 11.90 -0.53 20.50
C LEU A 41 13.11 -1.27 19.90
N ASN A 42 13.00 -2.60 19.84
CA ASN A 42 13.95 -3.40 19.07
C ASN A 42 13.84 -3.06 17.57
N TYR A 43 14.99 -3.07 16.87
CA TYR A 43 15.05 -2.71 15.44
C TYR A 43 14.06 -3.49 14.56
N ALA A 44 13.81 -4.77 14.85
CA ALA A 44 12.89 -5.60 14.07
C ALA A 44 11.44 -5.17 14.28
N THR A 45 11.08 -4.81 15.52
CA THR A 45 9.77 -4.25 15.87
C THR A 45 9.58 -2.87 15.25
N GLU A 46 10.59 -1.99 15.36
CA GLU A 46 10.59 -0.67 14.70
C GLU A 46 10.33 -0.82 13.20
N ASN A 47 11.11 -1.66 12.50
CA ASN A 47 10.97 -1.88 11.06
C ASN A 47 9.59 -2.44 10.68
N ASN A 48 9.01 -3.32 11.49
CA ASN A 48 7.67 -3.83 11.25
C ASN A 48 6.62 -2.71 11.35
N LEU A 49 6.68 -1.91 12.42
CA LEU A 49 5.79 -0.78 12.64
C LEU A 49 5.93 0.27 11.54
N VAL A 50 7.16 0.56 11.08
CA VAL A 50 7.40 1.48 9.97
C VAL A 50 6.84 0.95 8.66
N GLY A 51 6.91 -0.35 8.40
CA GLY A 51 6.23 -0.97 7.25
C GLY A 51 4.71 -0.79 7.33
N MET A 52 4.12 -0.90 8.52
CA MET A 52 2.69 -0.61 8.73
C MET A 52 2.37 0.89 8.60
N ILE A 53 3.27 1.77 9.01
CA ILE A 53 3.17 3.22 8.73
C ILE A 53 3.11 3.43 7.23
N ALA A 54 4.04 2.88 6.46
CA ALA A 54 4.02 2.98 4.99
C ALA A 54 2.68 2.49 4.42
N ASP A 55 2.16 1.38 4.97
CA ASP A 55 0.86 0.85 4.54
C ASP A 55 -0.32 1.79 4.79
N SER A 56 -0.28 2.49 5.91
CA SER A 56 -1.32 3.42 6.33
C SER A 56 -1.22 4.78 5.60
N GLN A 57 0.01 5.27 5.38
CA GLN A 57 0.26 6.61 4.84
C GLN A 57 0.18 6.67 3.31
N ARG A 58 0.14 5.53 2.60
CA ARG A 58 -0.17 5.52 1.16
C ARG A 58 -1.63 5.87 0.84
N ILE A 59 -2.55 5.74 1.80
CA ILE A 59 -3.99 5.95 1.56
C ILE A 59 -4.27 7.41 1.21
N ARG A 60 -5.12 7.61 0.20
CA ARG A 60 -5.59 8.91 -0.25
C ARG A 60 -7.09 9.05 -0.11
N LYS A 61 -7.55 10.27 0.06
CA LYS A 61 -8.97 10.60 0.03
C LYS A 61 -9.60 10.08 -1.26
N GLY A 62 -10.73 9.39 -1.12
CA GLY A 62 -11.47 8.78 -2.23
C GLY A 62 -10.94 7.43 -2.70
N ASP A 63 -9.82 6.93 -2.16
CA ASP A 63 -9.42 5.53 -2.36
C ASP A 63 -10.51 4.59 -1.86
N TYR A 64 -10.65 3.44 -2.51
CA TYR A 64 -11.65 2.45 -2.13
C TYR A 64 -11.16 1.56 -1.01
N ILE A 65 -12.07 1.18 -0.12
CA ILE A 65 -11.81 0.29 1.00
C ILE A 65 -12.77 -0.91 0.92
N ILE A 66 -12.21 -2.11 0.95
CA ILE A 66 -12.94 -3.38 1.03
C ILE A 66 -12.48 -4.11 2.29
N PHE A 67 -13.41 -4.77 2.98
CA PHE A 67 -13.06 -5.63 4.11
C PHE A 67 -12.98 -7.09 3.69
N TYR A 68 -11.89 -7.77 4.05
CA TYR A 68 -11.78 -9.22 3.99
C TYR A 68 -11.95 -9.80 5.40
N LEU A 69 -13.12 -10.40 5.63
CA LEU A 69 -13.44 -11.15 6.83
C LEU A 69 -12.74 -12.52 6.79
N GLN A 70 -11.89 -12.78 7.77
CA GLN A 70 -11.16 -14.05 7.88
C GLN A 70 -12.09 -15.20 8.30
N GLN A 71 -11.80 -16.40 7.78
CA GLN A 71 -12.45 -17.63 8.24
C GLN A 71 -12.21 -17.82 9.75
N ASN A 72 -13.27 -18.09 10.49
CA ASN A 72 -13.23 -18.48 11.89
C ASN A 72 -14.39 -19.44 12.20
N LYS A 73 -14.14 -20.74 12.03
CA LYS A 73 -15.16 -21.79 12.22
C LYS A 73 -15.74 -21.79 13.64
N ALA A 74 -14.93 -21.48 14.66
CA ALA A 74 -15.39 -21.41 16.05
C ALA A 74 -16.38 -20.27 16.29
N LYS A 75 -16.35 -19.22 15.47
CA LYS A 75 -17.30 -18.10 15.50
C LYS A 75 -18.34 -18.16 14.39
N GLY A 76 -18.55 -19.34 13.78
CA GLY A 76 -19.56 -19.55 12.73
C GLY A 76 -19.20 -18.98 11.35
N VAL A 77 -17.97 -18.51 11.12
CA VAL A 77 -17.49 -18.01 9.83
C VAL A 77 -16.73 -19.13 9.11
N PHE A 78 -17.43 -19.86 8.25
CA PHE A 78 -16.90 -21.07 7.60
C PHE A 78 -16.00 -20.82 6.40
N GLU A 79 -15.98 -19.62 5.85
CA GLU A 79 -15.14 -19.25 4.70
C GLU A 79 -14.78 -17.76 4.80
N GLY A 80 -13.59 -17.40 4.30
CA GLY A 80 -13.20 -15.99 4.17
C GLY A 80 -14.09 -15.28 3.14
N LYS A 81 -14.39 -14.01 3.37
CA LYS A 81 -15.32 -13.24 2.52
C LYS A 81 -14.91 -11.78 2.37
N PHE A 82 -15.08 -11.23 1.17
CA PHE A 82 -14.92 -9.82 0.87
C PHE A 82 -16.25 -9.09 1.00
N TYR A 83 -16.25 -7.91 1.63
CA TYR A 83 -17.44 -7.13 1.93
C TYR A 83 -17.26 -5.66 1.67
N GLY A 84 -18.35 -5.07 1.15
CA GLY A 84 -18.55 -3.64 1.01
C GLY A 84 -17.56 -2.96 0.05
N ILE A 85 -17.97 -1.79 -0.42
CA ILE A 85 -17.09 -0.85 -1.09
C ILE A 85 -17.31 0.49 -0.39
N PHE A 86 -16.30 0.92 0.35
CA PHE A 86 -16.27 2.20 1.05
C PHE A 86 -15.24 3.11 0.39
N LYS A 87 -15.20 4.38 0.79
CA LYS A 87 -14.16 5.32 0.39
C LYS A 87 -13.43 5.86 1.61
N ALA A 88 -12.12 6.07 1.49
CA ALA A 88 -11.37 6.84 2.46
C ALA A 88 -11.88 8.29 2.45
N LYS A 89 -12.31 8.78 3.61
CA LYS A 89 -12.91 10.11 3.77
C LYS A 89 -11.87 11.23 3.73
N GLU A 90 -10.64 10.91 4.11
CA GLU A 90 -9.53 11.83 4.23
C GLU A 90 -8.21 11.22 3.72
N ASP A 91 -7.22 12.07 3.48
CA ASP A 91 -5.86 11.65 3.17
C ASP A 91 -5.15 11.19 4.43
N LEU A 92 -4.30 10.17 4.29
CA LEU A 92 -3.49 9.58 5.36
C LEU A 92 -4.33 8.91 6.46
N SER A 93 -3.84 7.77 6.97
CA SER A 93 -4.39 7.23 8.21
C SER A 93 -3.91 8.04 9.41
N LEU A 94 -4.75 8.04 10.44
CA LEU A 94 -4.53 8.58 11.76
C LEU A 94 -3.84 7.56 12.67
N LEU A 95 -3.14 8.07 13.68
CA LEU A 95 -2.61 7.30 14.80
C LEU A 95 -3.59 7.36 15.98
N ASP A 96 -4.06 6.20 16.41
CA ASP A 96 -4.73 5.98 17.69
C ASP A 96 -3.95 4.91 18.43
N ASN A 97 -2.90 5.35 19.12
CA ASN A 97 -1.83 4.50 19.65
C ASN A 97 -2.31 3.43 20.63
N ASN A 98 -1.50 2.40 20.90
CA ASN A 98 -1.88 1.33 21.81
C ASN A 98 -1.61 1.68 23.29
N ASP A 99 -2.41 2.56 23.86
CA ASP A 99 -2.40 2.88 25.29
C ASP A 99 -3.78 2.64 25.92
N ASP A 100 -3.99 3.06 27.16
CA ASP A 100 -5.25 2.91 27.89
C ASP A 100 -6.37 3.82 27.37
N TYR A 101 -6.03 4.79 26.52
CA TYR A 101 -6.97 5.76 25.94
C TYR A 101 -7.35 5.41 24.49
N GLN A 102 -6.85 4.30 23.95
CA GLN A 102 -7.18 3.87 22.60
C GLN A 102 -8.68 3.61 22.45
N PHE A 103 -9.30 4.26 21.47
CA PHE A 103 -10.75 4.18 21.28
C PHE A 103 -11.19 2.77 20.91
N LEU A 104 -12.20 2.25 21.59
CA LEU A 104 -12.76 0.91 21.43
C LEU A 104 -11.80 -0.26 21.75
N LYS A 105 -10.70 -0.04 22.48
CA LYS A 105 -9.73 -1.12 22.78
C LYS A 105 -10.39 -2.34 23.45
N ASN A 106 -11.28 -2.08 24.41
CA ASN A 106 -12.00 -3.13 25.13
C ASN A 106 -12.99 -3.85 24.22
N GLU A 107 -13.71 -3.13 23.36
CA GLU A 107 -14.71 -3.70 22.45
C GLU A 107 -14.05 -4.51 21.32
N LEU A 108 -12.97 -3.97 20.76
CA LEU A 108 -12.21 -4.57 19.67
C LEU A 108 -11.44 -5.82 20.12
N GLN A 109 -11.08 -5.92 21.40
CA GLN A 109 -10.26 -7.00 21.96
C GLN A 109 -8.89 -7.14 21.26
N LYS A 110 -8.46 -6.09 20.57
CA LYS A 110 -7.16 -5.97 19.89
C LYS A 110 -6.88 -4.51 19.58
N SER A 111 -5.60 -4.14 19.52
CA SER A 111 -5.19 -2.81 19.08
C SER A 111 -5.35 -2.64 17.57
N LEU A 112 -5.96 -1.53 17.17
CA LEU A 112 -6.01 -1.04 15.79
C LEU A 112 -5.35 0.34 15.76
N THR A 113 -4.02 0.35 15.79
CA THR A 113 -3.18 1.55 15.92
C THR A 113 -3.35 2.56 14.79
N PHE A 114 -3.40 2.10 13.54
CA PHE A 114 -3.53 2.96 12.35
C PHE A 114 -4.95 2.89 11.83
N ARG A 115 -5.62 4.04 11.72
CA ARG A 115 -7.04 4.13 11.38
C ARG A 115 -7.29 5.10 10.25
N THR A 116 -8.09 4.69 9.28
CA THR A 116 -8.56 5.53 8.17
C THR A 116 -10.05 5.77 8.39
N LEU A 117 -10.49 7.02 8.46
CA LEU A 117 -11.93 7.30 8.45
C LEU A 117 -12.48 6.99 7.06
N ILE A 118 -13.62 6.31 7.01
CA ILE A 118 -14.26 5.89 5.76
C ILE A 118 -15.67 6.45 5.65
N GLU A 119 -16.20 6.41 4.44
CA GLU A 119 -17.59 6.69 4.15
C GLU A 119 -18.17 5.61 3.23
N PRO A 120 -19.48 5.31 3.35
CA PRO A 120 -20.15 4.37 2.45
C PRO A 120 -20.03 4.80 0.99
N PHE A 121 -19.87 3.84 0.07
CA PHE A 121 -19.97 4.10 -1.37
C PHE A 121 -20.93 3.13 -2.05
N GLU A 122 -20.59 1.84 -2.08
CA GLU A 122 -21.48 0.78 -2.52
C GLU A 122 -21.44 -0.37 -1.51
N VAL A 123 -22.35 -0.32 -0.54
CA VAL A 123 -22.40 -1.31 0.55
C VAL A 123 -23.51 -2.31 0.27
N TYR A 124 -23.14 -3.58 0.31
CA TYR A 124 -24.02 -4.71 -0.01
C TYR A 124 -24.15 -5.64 1.20
N PRO A 125 -25.32 -6.28 1.41
CA PRO A 125 -25.49 -7.19 2.54
C PRO A 125 -24.55 -8.40 2.49
N LYS A 126 -24.43 -9.05 1.33
CA LYS A 126 -23.69 -10.32 1.20
C LYS A 126 -22.26 -10.08 0.74
N GLY A 127 -21.33 -10.82 1.36
CA GLY A 127 -19.95 -10.89 0.91
C GLY A 127 -19.74 -11.91 -0.21
N VAL A 128 -18.68 -11.68 -0.98
CA VAL A 128 -18.15 -12.62 -1.97
C VAL A 128 -17.16 -13.54 -1.27
N THR A 129 -17.29 -14.84 -1.44
CA THR A 129 -16.39 -15.77 -0.75
C THR A 129 -15.00 -15.80 -1.37
N GLU A 130 -14.04 -16.30 -0.61
CA GLU A 130 -12.69 -16.52 -1.08
C GLU A 130 -12.65 -17.47 -2.29
N TRP A 131 -13.46 -18.53 -2.27
CA TRP A 131 -13.61 -19.42 -3.41
C TRP A 131 -14.08 -18.67 -4.66
N GLU A 132 -15.14 -17.87 -4.55
CA GLU A 132 -15.69 -17.10 -5.66
C GLU A 132 -14.67 -16.08 -6.23
N ALA A 133 -13.83 -15.49 -5.38
CA ALA A 133 -12.88 -14.46 -5.78
C ALA A 133 -11.53 -15.01 -6.29
N LEU A 134 -11.00 -16.05 -5.64
CA LEU A 134 -9.61 -16.50 -5.81
C LEU A 134 -9.48 -17.88 -6.46
N ASP A 135 -10.42 -18.79 -6.23
CA ASP A 135 -10.33 -20.19 -6.68
C ASP A 135 -11.17 -20.46 -7.94
N GLU A 136 -12.27 -19.73 -8.14
CA GLU A 136 -13.14 -19.85 -9.32
C GLU A 136 -12.44 -19.29 -10.58
N ILE A 137 -11.94 -20.20 -11.43
CA ILE A 137 -11.23 -19.86 -12.66
C ILE A 137 -12.07 -19.98 -13.94
N LYS A 138 -13.35 -20.36 -13.84
CA LYS A 138 -14.22 -20.66 -15.00
C LYS A 138 -14.27 -19.55 -16.04
N TYR A 139 -14.15 -18.30 -15.60
CA TYR A 139 -14.21 -17.10 -16.46
C TYR A 139 -12.86 -16.38 -16.55
N ILE A 140 -11.75 -17.05 -16.20
CA ILE A 140 -10.39 -16.54 -16.33
C ILE A 140 -9.80 -17.11 -17.62
N HIS A 141 -9.39 -16.24 -18.53
CA HIS A 141 -8.84 -16.63 -19.84
C HIS A 141 -7.32 -16.66 -19.87
N SER A 142 -6.67 -15.99 -18.92
CA SER A 142 -5.20 -15.92 -18.82
C SER A 142 -4.74 -15.80 -17.36
N PRO A 143 -3.56 -16.31 -16.99
CA PRO A 143 -3.05 -16.23 -15.61
C PRO A 143 -2.99 -14.80 -15.06
N ASN A 144 -2.68 -13.81 -15.90
CA ASN A 144 -2.63 -12.40 -15.50
C ASN A 144 -3.98 -11.86 -14.99
N GLN A 145 -5.10 -12.49 -15.34
CA GLN A 145 -6.43 -12.08 -14.90
C GLN A 145 -6.78 -12.56 -13.49
N MET A 146 -5.93 -13.35 -12.82
CA MET A 146 -6.12 -13.75 -11.43
C MET A 146 -5.88 -12.59 -10.45
N LEU A 147 -6.45 -12.68 -9.25
CA LEU A 147 -6.27 -11.70 -8.18
C LEU A 147 -4.95 -11.95 -7.42
N TRP A 148 -3.82 -11.82 -8.13
CA TRP A 148 -2.48 -12.14 -7.62
C TRP A 148 -2.11 -11.41 -6.34
N SER A 149 -2.46 -10.12 -6.19
CA SER A 149 -2.16 -9.38 -4.96
C SER A 149 -2.81 -10.03 -3.73
N LEU A 150 -4.02 -10.59 -3.88
CA LEU A 150 -4.73 -11.30 -2.81
C LEU A 150 -4.19 -12.73 -2.60
N ILE A 151 -3.82 -13.43 -3.67
CA ILE A 151 -3.21 -14.76 -3.59
C ILE A 151 -1.87 -14.68 -2.87
N TYR A 152 -0.99 -13.76 -3.27
CA TYR A 152 0.30 -13.53 -2.60
C TYR A 152 0.11 -13.17 -1.13
N ARG A 153 -0.88 -12.33 -0.82
CA ARG A 153 -1.24 -12.02 0.56
C ARG A 153 -1.61 -13.30 1.35
N LYS A 154 -2.47 -14.16 0.81
CA LYS A 154 -2.90 -15.41 1.46
C LYS A 154 -1.72 -16.35 1.74
N LEU A 155 -0.80 -16.48 0.79
CA LEU A 155 0.41 -17.29 0.96
C LEU A 155 1.37 -16.76 2.03
N LYS A 156 1.26 -15.48 2.41
CA LYS A 156 2.21 -14.78 3.28
C LYS A 156 1.67 -14.46 4.67
N GLY A 157 0.43 -14.00 4.78
CA GLY A 157 -0.26 -13.79 6.04
C GLY A 157 0.18 -12.61 6.92
N ASN A 158 0.89 -11.59 6.39
CA ASN A 158 1.62 -10.63 7.25
C ASN A 158 1.14 -9.16 7.23
N ARG A 159 0.16 -8.78 6.41
CA ARG A 159 -0.32 -7.38 6.33
C ARG A 159 -1.82 -7.27 6.58
N GLY A 160 -2.18 -6.31 7.43
CA GLY A 160 -3.57 -5.98 7.74
C GLY A 160 -4.24 -5.06 6.71
N ASN A 161 -3.45 -4.44 5.82
CA ASN A 161 -3.91 -3.57 4.74
C ASN A 161 -3.10 -3.86 3.48
N THR A 162 -3.74 -4.38 2.44
CA THR A 162 -3.09 -4.70 1.16
C THR A 162 -3.76 -3.93 0.03
N MET A 163 -2.99 -3.21 -0.78
CA MET A 163 -3.52 -2.63 -2.01
C MET A 163 -3.68 -3.70 -3.09
N ILE A 164 -4.68 -3.53 -3.94
CA ILE A 164 -4.87 -4.34 -5.14
C ILE A 164 -4.84 -3.45 -6.37
N THR A 165 -4.48 -4.02 -7.51
CA THR A 165 -4.41 -3.30 -8.79
C THR A 165 -5.79 -2.80 -9.22
N VAL A 166 -5.81 -1.89 -10.20
CA VAL A 166 -7.07 -1.34 -10.75
C VAL A 166 -7.96 -2.45 -11.31
N TYR A 167 -7.38 -3.36 -12.09
CA TYR A 167 -8.11 -4.51 -12.65
C TYR A 167 -8.69 -5.43 -11.57
N GLU A 168 -7.89 -5.76 -10.55
CA GLU A 168 -8.36 -6.61 -9.44
C GLU A 168 -9.51 -5.94 -8.67
N SER A 169 -9.45 -4.63 -8.52
CA SER A 169 -10.51 -3.82 -7.91
C SER A 169 -11.82 -3.94 -8.70
N GLU A 170 -11.77 -3.69 -10.01
CA GLU A 170 -12.93 -3.75 -10.90
C GLU A 170 -13.56 -5.15 -10.90
N ARG A 171 -12.72 -6.20 -10.92
CA ARG A 171 -13.19 -7.58 -10.83
C ARG A 171 -13.89 -7.87 -9.50
N LEU A 172 -13.30 -7.46 -8.37
CA LEU A 172 -13.89 -7.70 -7.05
C LEU A 172 -15.19 -6.91 -6.85
N PHE A 173 -15.25 -5.67 -7.34
CA PHE A 173 -16.49 -4.87 -7.36
C PHE A 173 -17.59 -5.55 -8.16
N LYS A 174 -17.27 -6.10 -9.33
CA LYS A 174 -18.23 -6.85 -10.13
C LYS A 174 -18.76 -8.06 -9.37
N LEU A 175 -17.91 -8.84 -8.73
CA LEU A 175 -18.35 -9.99 -7.93
C LEU A 175 -19.30 -9.56 -6.80
N LEU A 176 -18.99 -8.48 -6.08
CA LEU A 176 -19.84 -7.94 -5.01
C LEU A 176 -21.21 -7.51 -5.53
N LYS A 177 -21.22 -6.79 -6.67
CA LYS A 177 -22.43 -6.37 -7.38
C LYS A 177 -23.30 -7.56 -7.79
N ASP A 178 -22.71 -8.52 -8.50
CA ASP A 178 -23.41 -9.68 -9.04
C ASP A 178 -23.99 -10.55 -7.91
N LYS A 179 -23.21 -10.80 -6.84
CA LYS A 179 -23.62 -11.58 -5.66
C LYS A 179 -24.89 -11.03 -5.01
N ASN A 180 -25.04 -9.70 -5.03
CA ASN A 180 -26.14 -8.98 -4.42
C ASN A 180 -27.19 -8.53 -5.43
N LYS A 181 -27.13 -9.01 -6.69
CA LYS A 181 -28.05 -8.60 -7.77
C LYS A 181 -28.15 -7.07 -7.90
N HIS A 182 -27.03 -6.38 -7.68
CA HIS A 182 -26.92 -4.93 -7.67
C HIS A 182 -27.81 -4.22 -6.63
N GLN A 183 -28.30 -4.91 -5.60
CA GLN A 183 -29.10 -4.33 -4.53
C GLN A 183 -28.21 -3.88 -3.38
N MET A 184 -27.99 -2.57 -3.30
CA MET A 184 -27.26 -1.92 -2.22
C MET A 184 -28.17 -1.71 -1.01
N LEU A 185 -27.54 -1.58 0.17
CA LEU A 185 -28.20 -0.99 1.34
C LEU A 185 -28.37 0.53 1.10
N SER A 186 -29.52 1.07 1.47
CA SER A 186 -29.90 2.48 1.19
C SER A 186 -29.38 3.50 2.20
N GLU A 187 -28.81 3.04 3.31
CA GLU A 187 -28.52 3.83 4.50
C GLU A 187 -27.00 4.03 4.67
N ASN A 188 -26.60 4.92 5.59
CA ASN A 188 -25.18 5.26 5.81
C ASN A 188 -24.59 4.67 7.10
N THR A 189 -25.35 3.84 7.82
CA THR A 189 -24.96 3.25 9.10
C THR A 189 -25.13 1.74 9.05
N PHE A 190 -24.12 1.02 9.54
CA PHE A 190 -24.03 -0.41 9.32
C PHE A 190 -23.47 -1.15 10.53
N THR A 191 -23.86 -2.41 10.65
CA THR A 191 -23.24 -3.39 11.55
C THR A 191 -23.09 -4.73 10.84
N PHE A 192 -22.41 -5.69 11.47
CA PHE A 192 -22.23 -7.03 10.94
C PHE A 192 -22.98 -8.07 11.77
N ASP A 193 -23.95 -8.76 11.15
CA ASP A 193 -24.61 -9.90 11.77
C ASP A 193 -23.79 -11.18 11.50
N VAL A 194 -23.17 -11.71 12.55
CA VAL A 194 -22.34 -12.93 12.48
C VAL A 194 -23.17 -14.18 12.15
N SER A 195 -24.43 -14.24 12.57
CA SER A 195 -25.30 -15.40 12.36
C SER A 195 -25.68 -15.59 10.89
N THR A 196 -26.00 -14.49 10.19
CA THR A 196 -26.28 -14.53 8.75
C THR A 196 -25.05 -14.24 7.91
N GLN A 197 -23.98 -13.73 8.52
CA GLN A 197 -22.77 -13.22 7.86
C GLN A 197 -23.12 -12.15 6.80
N GLU A 198 -23.98 -11.21 7.19
CA GLU A 198 -24.42 -10.11 6.32
C GLU A 198 -24.20 -8.75 7.00
N ILE A 199 -23.87 -7.75 6.19
CA ILE A 199 -23.97 -6.35 6.62
C ILE A 199 -25.44 -5.99 6.72
N ARG A 200 -25.82 -5.33 7.81
CA ARG A 200 -27.16 -4.80 8.03
C ARG A 200 -27.11 -3.34 8.44
N GLN A 201 -28.25 -2.67 8.33
CA GLN A 201 -28.42 -1.33 8.88
C GLN A 201 -28.27 -1.35 10.40
N ASP A 202 -27.72 -0.26 10.94
CA ASP A 202 -27.62 -0.03 12.38
C ASP A 202 -27.92 1.44 12.74
N GLU A 203 -27.84 1.77 14.02
CA GLU A 203 -27.92 3.14 14.53
C GLU A 203 -26.67 3.98 14.17
N ILE A 204 -26.75 5.29 14.40
CA ILE A 204 -25.62 6.20 14.15
C ILE A 204 -24.62 6.07 15.30
N HIS A 205 -23.37 5.71 14.97
CA HIS A 205 -22.24 5.83 15.89
C HIS A 205 -21.29 6.93 15.42
N VAL A 206 -20.69 7.63 16.38
CA VAL A 206 -19.72 8.71 16.10
C VAL A 206 -18.33 8.21 16.48
N TYR A 207 -17.41 8.26 15.51
CA TYR A 207 -16.00 8.02 15.79
C TYR A 207 -15.43 9.14 16.67
N ALA A 208 -15.02 8.78 17.89
CA ALA A 208 -14.44 9.70 18.87
C ALA A 208 -12.97 9.39 19.21
N GLY A 209 -12.35 8.49 18.44
CA GLY A 209 -10.94 8.14 18.64
C GLY A 209 -9.97 9.27 18.27
N ARG A 210 -8.72 9.09 18.69
CA ARG A 210 -7.66 10.04 18.40
C ARG A 210 -7.45 10.19 16.89
N LYS A 211 -7.02 11.39 16.52
CA LYS A 211 -6.72 11.78 15.14
C LYS A 211 -5.30 12.32 15.03
N GLU A 212 -4.36 11.71 15.74
CA GLU A 212 -2.96 12.12 15.71
C GLU A 212 -2.39 11.87 14.32
N LYS A 213 -1.59 12.81 13.81
CA LYS A 213 -0.90 12.65 12.54
C LYS A 213 0.34 11.80 12.75
N VAL A 214 0.63 10.93 11.79
CA VAL A 214 1.89 10.20 11.76
C VAL A 214 2.98 11.10 11.17
N ASN A 215 4.15 11.16 11.80
CA ASN A 215 5.34 11.83 11.26
C ASN A 215 6.58 10.95 11.47
N ILE A 216 7.13 10.42 10.39
CA ILE A 216 8.31 9.55 10.42
C ILE A 216 9.63 10.32 10.22
N LEU A 217 9.57 11.56 9.75
CA LEU A 217 10.75 12.30 9.29
C LEU A 217 11.82 12.47 10.38
N PRO A 218 11.50 12.86 11.64
CA PRO A 218 12.53 13.00 12.68
C PRO A 218 13.29 11.70 12.92
N ARG A 219 12.59 10.56 12.94
CA ARG A 219 13.22 9.25 13.10
C ARG A 219 14.05 8.86 11.88
N LEU A 220 13.59 9.18 10.67
CA LEU A 220 14.34 8.94 9.43
C LEU A 220 15.68 9.69 9.44
N ILE A 221 15.66 10.99 9.75
CA ILE A 221 16.86 11.86 9.76
C ILE A 221 17.89 11.32 10.74
N GLU A 222 17.47 11.00 11.98
CA GLU A 222 18.35 10.41 12.99
C GLU A 222 19.09 9.19 12.45
N LYS A 223 18.39 8.29 11.74
CA LYS A 223 18.99 7.08 11.17
C LYS A 223 19.90 7.40 9.99
N TYR A 224 19.56 8.39 9.17
CA TYR A 224 20.37 8.86 8.04
C TYR A 224 21.72 9.39 8.51
N GLU A 225 21.71 10.31 9.49
CA GLU A 225 22.91 10.98 10.01
C GLU A 225 23.86 10.01 10.72
N HIS A 226 23.30 9.00 11.38
CA HIS A 226 24.07 7.96 12.08
C HIS A 226 24.40 6.74 11.19
N ASN A 227 24.17 6.81 9.87
CA ASN A 227 24.43 5.72 8.91
C ASN A 227 23.82 4.37 9.32
N GLN A 228 22.62 4.40 9.90
CA GLN A 228 21.87 3.19 10.24
C GLN A 228 21.09 2.67 9.02
N VAL A 229 20.51 1.47 9.12
CA VAL A 229 19.59 0.97 8.07
C VAL A 229 18.23 1.66 8.22
N PHE A 230 17.73 2.31 7.17
CA PHE A 230 16.47 3.07 7.20
C PHE A 230 15.62 2.94 5.92
N GLU A 231 15.82 1.91 5.10
CA GLU A 231 15.07 1.74 3.84
C GLU A 231 13.54 1.72 4.04
N SER A 232 13.07 1.06 5.11
CA SER A 232 11.64 1.08 5.48
C SER A 232 11.15 2.50 5.82
N HIS A 233 11.96 3.30 6.50
CA HIS A 233 11.63 4.70 6.84
C HIS A 233 11.57 5.56 5.58
N LEU A 234 12.51 5.36 4.65
CA LEU A 234 12.51 6.01 3.34
C LEU A 234 11.24 5.65 2.55
N GLN A 235 10.85 4.37 2.50
CA GLN A 235 9.61 3.94 1.86
C GLN A 235 8.39 4.64 2.50
N ALA A 236 8.30 4.64 3.84
CA ALA A 236 7.23 5.31 4.59
C ALA A 236 7.17 6.81 4.28
N TYR A 237 8.32 7.49 4.27
CA TYR A 237 8.41 8.91 3.92
C TYR A 237 7.95 9.16 2.48
N ILE A 238 8.41 8.39 1.50
CA ILE A 238 8.05 8.58 0.10
C ILE A 238 6.54 8.44 -0.09
N VAL A 239 5.92 7.36 0.40
CA VAL A 239 4.48 7.15 0.21
C VAL A 239 3.62 8.14 1.00
N GLN A 240 4.14 8.69 2.09
CA GLN A 240 3.51 9.77 2.85
C GLN A 240 3.53 11.11 2.09
N ASN A 241 4.58 11.38 1.29
CA ASN A 241 4.80 12.71 0.73
C ASN A 241 4.50 12.84 -0.78
N ILE A 242 4.74 11.79 -1.57
CA ILE A 242 4.65 11.84 -3.02
C ILE A 242 3.28 12.37 -3.52
N GLY A 243 3.28 13.30 -4.47
CA GLY A 243 2.18 14.10 -5.00
C GLY A 243 1.17 14.59 -3.98
N ARG A 244 1.67 15.00 -2.81
CA ARG A 244 0.92 15.82 -1.85
C ARG A 244 1.47 17.25 -1.80
N ASN A 245 2.47 17.59 -2.60
CA ASN A 245 3.20 18.86 -2.58
C ASN A 245 3.86 19.17 -1.24
N THR A 246 4.13 18.15 -0.42
CA THR A 246 4.87 18.28 0.84
C THR A 246 6.37 18.13 0.64
N ASN A 247 6.80 17.50 -0.46
CA ASN A 247 8.17 17.51 -0.95
C ASN A 247 8.16 17.77 -2.46
N GLN A 248 8.51 19.00 -2.86
CA GLN A 248 8.47 19.42 -4.26
C GLN A 248 9.50 18.67 -5.11
N SER A 249 10.73 18.49 -4.61
CA SER A 249 11.79 17.78 -5.34
C SER A 249 11.37 16.36 -5.69
N LEU A 250 10.75 15.63 -4.75
CA LEU A 250 10.22 14.27 -4.96
C LEU A 250 9.11 14.26 -6.02
N ASP A 251 8.17 15.19 -5.92
CA ASP A 251 7.02 15.27 -6.82
C ASP A 251 7.46 15.61 -8.25
N GLU A 252 8.42 16.51 -8.40
CA GLU A 252 8.99 16.89 -9.70
C GLU A 252 9.66 15.71 -10.39
N VAL A 253 10.59 15.02 -9.71
CA VAL A 253 11.38 13.96 -10.34
C VAL A 253 10.59 12.67 -10.57
N VAL A 254 9.63 12.33 -9.70
CA VAL A 254 8.83 11.10 -9.86
C VAL A 254 7.60 11.33 -10.73
N LEU A 255 6.86 12.42 -10.54
CA LEU A 255 5.57 12.62 -11.22
C LEU A 255 5.69 13.44 -12.49
N GLY A 256 6.64 14.39 -12.56
CA GLY A 256 6.79 15.28 -13.72
C GLY A 256 5.50 16.05 -14.06
N GLY A 257 4.70 16.40 -13.05
CA GLY A 257 3.39 17.06 -13.21
C GLY A 257 2.24 16.15 -13.64
N LEU A 258 2.45 14.84 -13.79
CA LEU A 258 1.38 13.88 -14.09
C LEU A 258 0.53 13.57 -12.86
N LYS A 259 -0.72 13.16 -13.08
CA LYS A 259 -1.67 12.83 -12.01
C LYS A 259 -1.58 11.35 -11.62
N PHE A 260 -1.75 11.09 -10.33
CA PHE A 260 -1.94 9.73 -9.82
C PHE A 260 -3.18 9.07 -10.36
N GLU A 261 -3.02 7.85 -10.86
CA GLU A 261 -4.10 6.87 -10.93
C GLU A 261 -4.06 5.93 -9.72
N TRP A 262 -2.88 5.41 -9.38
CA TRP A 262 -2.75 4.34 -8.41
C TRP A 262 -1.38 4.42 -7.73
N LEU A 263 -1.34 4.08 -6.44
CA LEU A 263 -0.16 4.02 -5.60
C LEU A 263 -0.21 2.77 -4.73
N GLY A 264 0.90 2.04 -4.68
CA GLY A 264 1.11 0.93 -3.77
C GLY A 264 2.56 0.90 -3.29
N ASN A 265 2.77 0.38 -2.09
CA ASN A 265 4.08 -0.04 -1.61
C ASN A 265 4.10 -1.57 -1.46
N GLU A 266 5.28 -2.17 -1.56
CA GLU A 266 5.49 -3.59 -1.30
C GLU A 266 4.61 -4.49 -2.17
N VAL A 267 4.48 -4.09 -3.43
CA VAL A 267 3.65 -4.74 -4.44
C VAL A 267 4.29 -6.07 -4.77
N SER A 268 3.62 -7.16 -4.40
CA SER A 268 4.16 -8.50 -4.61
C SER A 268 4.29 -8.81 -6.10
N CYS A 269 5.48 -9.21 -6.53
CA CYS A 269 5.83 -9.35 -7.94
C CYS A 269 6.52 -10.69 -8.25
N GLY A 270 6.07 -11.77 -7.61
CA GLY A 270 6.53 -13.12 -7.89
C GLY A 270 6.32 -14.11 -6.75
N VAL A 271 6.33 -15.40 -7.07
CA VAL A 271 6.18 -16.49 -6.07
C VAL A 271 7.36 -16.60 -5.12
N GLY A 272 8.54 -16.13 -5.55
CA GLY A 272 9.77 -16.06 -4.77
C GLY A 272 9.81 -14.94 -3.73
N MET A 273 8.66 -14.38 -3.37
CA MET A 273 8.53 -13.39 -2.29
C MET A 273 9.10 -12.00 -2.58
N GLN A 274 9.43 -11.72 -3.84
CA GLN A 274 9.90 -10.42 -4.27
C GLN A 274 8.76 -9.40 -4.31
N ARG A 275 9.10 -8.15 -3.99
CA ARG A 275 8.16 -7.03 -3.94
C ARG A 275 8.79 -5.80 -4.57
N ILE A 276 8.00 -5.01 -5.27
CA ILE A 276 8.36 -3.67 -5.69
C ILE A 276 8.15 -2.75 -4.49
N ASP A 277 9.17 -1.99 -4.08
CA ASP A 277 9.11 -1.16 -2.88
C ASP A 277 8.00 -0.11 -2.96
N VAL A 278 7.95 0.63 -4.07
CA VAL A 278 6.85 1.55 -4.40
C VAL A 278 6.51 1.39 -5.88
N MET A 279 5.22 1.38 -6.20
CA MET A 279 4.77 1.40 -7.58
C MET A 279 3.68 2.46 -7.76
N VAL A 280 3.83 3.22 -8.85
CA VAL A 280 2.92 4.31 -9.19
C VAL A 280 2.37 4.11 -10.59
N SER A 281 1.07 4.28 -10.79
CA SER A 281 0.48 4.48 -12.12
C SER A 281 0.11 5.95 -12.29
N LEU A 282 0.59 6.56 -13.37
CA LEU A 282 0.38 7.95 -13.73
C LEU A 282 -0.49 8.06 -15.00
N VAL A 283 -1.32 9.09 -15.04
CA VAL A 283 -2.18 9.42 -16.18
C VAL A 283 -1.44 10.36 -17.14
N LYS A 284 -1.21 9.94 -18.38
CA LYS A 284 -0.56 10.71 -19.46
C LYS A 284 -1.57 11.02 -20.57
N GLY A 285 -2.52 11.91 -20.27
CA GLY A 285 -3.67 12.17 -21.14
C GLY A 285 -4.78 11.13 -20.96
N GLU A 286 -5.76 11.08 -21.86
CA GLU A 286 -6.98 10.27 -21.65
C GLU A 286 -6.74 8.76 -21.70
N ASN A 287 -5.87 8.29 -22.60
CA ASN A 287 -5.69 6.86 -22.89
C ASN A 287 -4.27 6.33 -22.65
N ASN A 288 -3.30 7.17 -22.30
CA ASN A 288 -1.94 6.71 -22.04
C ASN A 288 -1.64 6.74 -20.55
N ARG A 289 -0.89 5.73 -20.11
CA ARG A 289 -0.49 5.56 -18.72
C ARG A 289 0.99 5.28 -18.64
N LEU A 290 1.59 5.69 -17.53
CA LEU A 290 2.98 5.40 -17.22
C LEU A 290 3.01 4.68 -15.87
N VAL A 291 3.53 3.47 -15.85
CA VAL A 291 3.74 2.72 -14.61
C VAL A 291 5.21 2.77 -14.21
N LEU A 292 5.44 3.16 -12.96
CA LEU A 292 6.74 3.34 -12.35
C LEU A 292 6.96 2.27 -11.29
N PRO A 293 7.64 1.15 -11.57
CA PRO A 293 8.20 0.32 -10.51
C PRO A 293 9.43 1.02 -9.93
N ILE A 294 9.42 1.29 -8.63
CA ILE A 294 10.45 2.03 -7.92
C ILE A 294 11.15 1.07 -6.94
N GLU A 295 12.46 0.89 -7.12
CA GLU A 295 13.35 0.29 -6.12
C GLU A 295 13.95 1.40 -5.26
N LEU A 296 13.98 1.19 -3.94
CA LEU A 296 14.58 2.10 -2.98
C LEU A 296 15.89 1.52 -2.43
N LYS A 297 16.88 2.39 -2.20
CA LYS A 297 18.09 2.04 -1.47
C LYS A 297 18.44 3.11 -0.45
N ALA A 298 18.65 2.69 0.80
CA ALA A 298 19.18 3.56 1.88
C ALA A 298 20.69 3.85 1.76
N ILE A 299 21.33 3.33 0.70
CA ILE A 299 22.75 3.42 0.39
C ILE A 299 22.94 3.84 -1.07
N GLU A 300 24.19 4.04 -1.49
CA GLU A 300 24.53 4.27 -2.90
C GLU A 300 24.06 3.10 -3.77
N ALA A 301 23.74 3.39 -5.04
CA ALA A 301 23.32 2.38 -5.99
C ALA A 301 24.40 1.32 -6.24
N SER A 302 23.98 0.10 -6.53
CA SER A 302 24.83 -1.04 -6.90
C SER A 302 24.30 -1.75 -8.14
N GLN A 303 25.15 -2.54 -8.78
CA GLN A 303 24.78 -3.31 -9.98
C GLN A 303 23.65 -4.32 -9.71
N ASP A 304 23.54 -4.81 -8.47
CA ASP A 304 22.51 -5.76 -8.06
C ASP A 304 21.10 -5.16 -8.16
N ASN A 305 20.97 -3.83 -8.08
CA ASN A 305 19.69 -3.15 -8.21
C ASN A 305 19.05 -3.39 -9.58
N VAL A 306 19.86 -3.52 -10.63
CA VAL A 306 19.37 -3.80 -12.00
C VAL A 306 18.71 -5.17 -12.09
N ILE A 307 19.23 -6.17 -11.37
CA ILE A 307 18.63 -7.51 -11.32
C ILE A 307 17.23 -7.44 -10.70
N GLN A 308 17.06 -6.67 -9.63
CA GLN A 308 15.76 -6.48 -8.99
C GLN A 308 14.78 -5.78 -9.94
N ILE A 309 15.22 -4.67 -10.55
CA ILE A 309 14.44 -3.88 -11.50
C ILE A 309 14.00 -4.71 -12.71
N GLN A 310 14.88 -5.55 -13.26
CA GLN A 310 14.52 -6.45 -14.36
C GLN A 310 13.33 -7.34 -14.00
N ARG A 311 13.35 -7.94 -12.81
CA ARG A 311 12.24 -8.79 -12.37
C ARG A 311 10.94 -8.01 -12.17
N TYR A 312 11.02 -6.74 -11.78
CA TYR A 312 9.84 -5.86 -11.73
C TYR A 312 9.26 -5.62 -13.10
N VAL A 313 10.10 -5.31 -14.09
CA VAL A 313 9.68 -5.14 -15.48
C VAL A 313 9.07 -6.43 -16.02
N ASP A 314 9.74 -7.57 -15.85
CA ASP A 314 9.26 -8.87 -16.31
C ASP A 314 7.87 -9.20 -15.71
N TRP A 315 7.67 -8.90 -14.42
CA TRP A 315 6.38 -9.12 -13.76
C TRP A 315 5.31 -8.16 -14.28
N LEU A 316 5.63 -6.88 -14.46
CA LEU A 316 4.68 -5.91 -15.01
C LEU A 316 4.24 -6.31 -16.42
N GLU A 317 5.16 -6.67 -17.30
CA GLU A 317 4.86 -7.10 -18.67
C GLU A 317 3.92 -8.32 -18.71
N GLN A 318 4.10 -9.26 -17.79
CA GLN A 318 3.32 -10.50 -17.76
C GLN A 318 1.97 -10.35 -17.06
N TYR A 319 1.90 -9.57 -15.98
CA TYR A 319 0.76 -9.58 -15.04
C TYR A 319 -0.01 -8.26 -14.98
N TYR A 320 0.67 -7.12 -15.04
CA TYR A 320 0.01 -5.83 -14.90
C TYR A 320 -0.43 -5.25 -16.25
N ILE A 321 0.50 -5.13 -17.19
CA ILE A 321 0.29 -4.51 -18.51
C ILE A 321 -0.87 -5.13 -19.30
N PRO A 322 -1.04 -6.47 -19.34
CA PRO A 322 -2.15 -7.08 -20.08
C PRO A 322 -3.54 -6.68 -19.54
N ASN A 323 -3.62 -6.28 -18.27
CA ASN A 323 -4.87 -5.83 -17.65
C ASN A 323 -5.00 -4.31 -17.56
N ARG A 324 -3.88 -3.58 -17.66
CA ARG A 324 -3.83 -2.12 -17.59
C ARG A 324 -2.71 -1.58 -18.48
N ILE A 325 -3.02 -1.43 -19.77
CA ILE A 325 -2.07 -0.97 -20.79
C ILE A 325 -1.39 0.34 -20.33
N SER A 326 -0.06 0.31 -20.25
CA SER A 326 0.79 1.39 -19.78
C SER A 326 2.18 1.26 -20.39
N ASP A 327 2.88 2.38 -20.51
CA ASP A 327 4.33 2.37 -20.70
C ASP A 327 5.00 2.07 -19.35
N ILE A 328 6.10 1.30 -19.34
CA ILE A 328 6.87 1.02 -18.13
C ILE A 328 8.07 1.96 -18.09
N GLN A 329 8.29 2.63 -16.96
CA GLN A 329 9.48 3.43 -16.68
C GLN A 329 10.07 2.97 -15.34
N PRO A 330 11.09 2.10 -15.35
CA PRO A 330 11.73 1.66 -14.12
C PRO A 330 12.45 2.83 -13.44
N VAL A 331 12.40 2.86 -12.11
CA VAL A 331 13.00 3.93 -11.30
C VAL A 331 13.87 3.31 -10.20
N LEU A 332 15.06 3.86 -10.03
CA LEU A 332 15.91 3.60 -8.86
C LEU A 332 16.04 4.89 -8.06
N ILE A 333 15.69 4.85 -6.78
CA ILE A 333 15.95 5.94 -5.84
C ILE A 333 16.99 5.47 -4.83
N ALA A 334 18.17 6.09 -4.82
CA ALA A 334 19.28 5.70 -3.96
C ALA A 334 19.91 6.89 -3.25
N LYS A 335 20.66 6.65 -2.17
CA LYS A 335 21.44 7.72 -1.51
C LYS A 335 22.46 8.28 -2.50
N LYS A 336 22.65 9.60 -2.48
CA LYS A 336 23.59 10.30 -3.37
C LYS A 336 24.99 9.70 -3.34
N THR A 337 25.54 9.45 -4.52
CA THR A 337 26.90 8.93 -4.69
C THR A 337 27.93 10.01 -4.37
N VAL A 338 28.85 9.71 -3.45
CA VAL A 338 29.91 10.66 -3.04
C VAL A 338 30.98 10.82 -4.14
N ASN A 339 31.40 9.72 -4.76
CA ASN A 339 32.46 9.73 -5.79
C ASN A 339 31.98 9.14 -7.11
N LYS A 340 31.47 9.99 -8.00
CA LYS A 340 31.04 9.62 -9.36
C LYS A 340 32.19 9.25 -10.32
N ASN A 341 33.45 9.45 -9.91
CA ASN A 341 34.61 8.97 -10.69
C ASN A 341 35.06 7.55 -10.29
N SER A 342 34.44 6.97 -9.24
CA SER A 342 34.77 5.64 -8.75
C SER A 342 34.44 4.55 -9.79
N GLU A 343 35.22 3.46 -9.73
CA GLU A 343 34.98 2.28 -10.56
C GLU A 343 33.61 1.64 -10.26
N SER A 344 33.17 1.68 -9.01
CA SER A 344 31.85 1.19 -8.61
C SER A 344 30.72 1.99 -9.28
N TYR A 345 30.81 3.32 -9.28
CA TYR A 345 29.79 4.15 -9.92
C TYR A 345 29.74 3.91 -11.43
N LYS A 346 30.90 3.87 -12.11
CA LYS A 346 30.96 3.56 -13.55
C LYS A 346 30.30 2.23 -13.89
N LYS A 347 30.59 1.20 -13.09
CA LYS A 347 29.99 -0.13 -13.20
C LYS A 347 28.47 -0.13 -13.02
N VAL A 348 27.95 0.74 -12.15
CA VAL A 348 26.50 0.94 -12.00
C VAL A 348 25.91 1.57 -13.25
N ILE A 349 26.52 2.63 -13.78
CA ILE A 349 26.05 3.30 -14.99
C ILE A 349 26.10 2.36 -16.21
N GLU A 350 27.19 1.63 -16.41
CA GLU A 350 27.30 0.60 -17.46
C GLU A 350 26.20 -0.47 -17.33
N SER A 351 25.83 -0.84 -16.09
CA SER A 351 24.74 -1.79 -15.86
C SER A 351 23.37 -1.21 -16.24
N PHE A 352 23.15 0.10 -16.06
CA PHE A 352 21.94 0.78 -16.53
C PHE A 352 21.88 0.87 -18.04
N GLU A 353 22.97 1.26 -18.70
CA GLU A 353 23.04 1.30 -20.17
C GLU A 353 22.78 -0.07 -20.79
N GLN A 354 23.38 -1.12 -20.21
CA GLN A 354 23.17 -2.49 -20.66
C GLN A 354 21.73 -2.96 -20.46
N PHE A 355 21.10 -2.60 -19.34
CA PHE A 355 19.68 -2.83 -19.11
C PHE A 355 18.82 -2.13 -20.16
N ASN A 356 19.06 -0.84 -20.40
CA ASN A 356 18.31 0.00 -21.34
C ASN A 356 18.41 -0.55 -22.77
N LYS A 357 19.58 -1.04 -23.16
CA LYS A 357 19.79 -1.69 -24.46
C LYS A 357 19.03 -3.01 -24.61
N ASN A 358 18.92 -3.78 -23.53
CA ASN A 358 18.26 -5.09 -23.54
C ASN A 358 16.73 -4.98 -23.46
N ASN A 359 16.20 -3.94 -22.83
CA ASN A 359 14.77 -3.77 -22.59
C ASN A 359 14.16 -2.67 -23.46
N THR A 360 14.02 -2.92 -24.75
CA THR A 360 13.49 -1.95 -25.72
C THR A 360 11.99 -1.68 -25.61
N ARG A 361 11.28 -2.42 -24.74
CA ARG A 361 9.84 -2.30 -24.49
C ARG A 361 9.49 -1.44 -23.27
N CYS A 362 10.48 -1.05 -22.48
CA CYS A 362 10.31 -0.08 -21.40
C CYS A 362 11.19 1.15 -21.67
N MET A 363 10.90 2.24 -20.96
CA MET A 363 11.75 3.42 -20.97
C MET A 363 13.09 3.14 -20.27
N PRO A 364 14.16 3.91 -20.57
CA PRO A 364 15.45 3.80 -19.88
C PRO A 364 15.29 3.98 -18.37
N ILE A 365 16.06 3.30 -17.52
CA ILE A 365 16.02 3.48 -16.06
C ILE A 365 16.11 4.98 -15.70
N LYS A 366 15.13 5.45 -14.93
CA LYS A 366 15.20 6.76 -14.29
C LYS A 366 15.97 6.62 -12.99
N TYR A 367 17.15 7.22 -12.93
CA TYR A 367 17.98 7.19 -11.72
C TYR A 367 17.83 8.48 -10.93
N ILE A 368 17.44 8.35 -9.67
CA ILE A 368 17.21 9.46 -8.75
C ILE A 368 18.12 9.27 -7.55
N GLU A 369 18.88 10.31 -7.22
CA GLU A 369 19.66 10.38 -5.99
C GLU A 369 18.91 11.25 -4.97
N TYR A 370 19.04 10.91 -3.70
CA TYR A 370 18.57 11.76 -2.61
C TYR A 370 19.65 12.04 -1.57
N GLU A 371 19.56 13.21 -0.95
CA GLU A 371 20.41 13.64 0.16
C GLU A 371 19.61 14.45 1.19
N LEU A 372 20.20 14.66 2.36
CA LEU A 372 19.62 15.49 3.40
C LEU A 372 20.09 16.94 3.22
N GLU A 373 19.16 17.87 3.02
CA GLU A 373 19.37 19.31 2.93
C GLU A 373 18.39 20.02 3.87
N GLU A 374 18.89 20.89 4.76
CA GLU A 374 18.07 21.71 5.67
C GLU A 374 16.97 20.91 6.40
N ASP A 375 17.35 19.78 7.01
CA ASP A 375 16.44 18.86 7.73
C ASP A 375 15.33 18.23 6.87
N ASN A 376 15.51 18.17 5.55
CA ASN A 376 14.59 17.53 4.63
C ASN A 376 15.31 16.71 3.56
N LEU A 377 14.60 15.75 2.96
CA LEU A 377 15.18 14.97 1.86
C LEU A 377 15.00 15.75 0.54
N ASN A 378 16.11 16.03 -0.14
CA ASN A 378 16.11 16.56 -1.49
C ASN A 378 16.32 15.43 -2.50
N PHE A 379 15.55 15.41 -3.59
CA PHE A 379 15.61 14.38 -4.64
C PHE A 379 16.00 14.99 -5.98
N GLN A 380 16.94 14.37 -6.67
CA GLN A 380 17.45 14.84 -7.96
C GLN A 380 17.53 13.70 -8.98
N GLU A 381 16.98 13.91 -10.17
CA GLU A 381 17.18 13.02 -11.31
C GLU A 381 18.61 13.17 -11.86
N ILE A 382 19.28 12.03 -12.04
CA ILE A 382 20.67 11.97 -12.51
C ILE A 382 20.70 11.59 -13.97
N SER A 383 21.22 12.48 -14.80
CA SER A 383 21.63 12.14 -16.17
C SER A 383 22.95 11.39 -16.11
N TYR A 384 23.02 10.25 -16.80
CA TYR A 384 24.20 9.39 -16.83
C TYR A 384 24.54 8.95 -18.25
#